data_AF-A0A0N4TAT8-F1
#
_entry.id   AF-A0A0N4TAT8-F1
#
_cell.length_a   1.000
_cell.length_b   1.000
_cell.length_c   1.000
_cell.angle_alpha   90.00
_cell.angle_beta   90.00
_cell.angle_gamma   90.00
#
_symmetry.space_group_name_H-M   'P 1'
#
loop_
_entity.id
_entity.type
_entity.pdbx_description
1 polymer ?
#
loop_
_entity_poly.entity_id
_entity_poly.type
_entity_poly.pdbx_seq_one_letter_code
_entity_poly.pdbx_strand_id
1 'polypeptide(L)'
;MATKLLFRDKRSRLLLADIKSDRKISLLDYCSYVQWVPNSDVIVAQSIDQLCIWYQAENPDEMVMIPIKGEIETVLRDESRTEVIVEVNTIIIIIVVVVIVLFIKINNNWREEE
;
A
#
# COMPACT_ATOMS: atom_id res chain seq x y z
N MET A 1 -7.20 -1.25 -20.57
CA MET A 1 -6.26 -2.40 -20.54
C MET A 1 -5.24 -2.12 -19.45
N ALA A 2 -4.93 -3.09 -18.60
CA ALA A 2 -3.89 -2.94 -17.58
C ALA A 2 -2.51 -2.79 -18.27
N THR A 3 -1.77 -1.75 -17.92
CA THR A 3 -0.45 -1.45 -18.52
C THR A 3 0.69 -1.63 -17.54
N LYS A 4 0.39 -1.93 -16.27
CA LYS A 4 1.38 -2.09 -15.22
C LYS A 4 1.28 -3.49 -14.60
N LEU A 5 2.43 -4.04 -14.25
CA LEU A 5 2.57 -5.32 -13.58
C LEU A 5 3.29 -5.10 -12.25
N LEU A 6 2.67 -5.54 -11.18
CA LEU A 6 3.22 -5.52 -9.83
C LEU A 6 3.62 -6.94 -9.46
N PHE A 7 4.88 -7.15 -9.09
CA PHE A 7 5.36 -8.48 -8.76
C PHE A 7 6.52 -8.42 -7.77
N ARG A 8 6.73 -9.54 -7.06
CA ARG A 8 7.89 -9.73 -6.20
C ARG A 8 8.91 -10.64 -6.88
N ASP A 9 10.19 -10.32 -6.72
CA ASP A 9 11.26 -11.21 -7.15
C ASP A 9 11.61 -12.26 -6.09
N LYS A 10 12.58 -13.15 -6.40
CA LYS A 10 13.04 -14.21 -5.47
C LYS A 10 13.72 -13.67 -4.20
N ARG A 11 14.06 -12.39 -4.16
CA ARG A 11 14.66 -11.70 -3.00
C ARG A 11 13.61 -10.89 -2.23
N SER A 12 12.33 -11.13 -2.50
CA SER A 12 11.20 -10.39 -1.92
C SER A 12 11.24 -8.88 -2.22
N ARG A 13 11.88 -8.47 -3.32
CA ARG A 13 11.83 -7.06 -3.75
C ARG A 13 10.55 -6.83 -4.54
N LEU A 14 9.83 -5.79 -4.19
CA LEU A 14 8.63 -5.35 -4.90
C LEU A 14 9.04 -4.51 -6.11
N LEU A 15 8.61 -4.94 -7.29
CA LEU A 15 8.85 -4.22 -8.55
C LEU A 15 7.54 -3.84 -9.22
N LEU A 16 7.52 -2.63 -9.78
CA LEU A 16 6.49 -2.15 -10.68
C LEU A 16 7.06 -2.05 -12.09
N ALA A 17 6.52 -2.83 -13.02
CA ALA A 17 6.86 -2.79 -14.43
C ALA A 17 5.77 -2.10 -15.23
N ASP A 18 6.16 -1.17 -16.10
CA ASP A 18 5.29 -0.62 -17.13
C ASP A 18 5.49 -1.43 -18.42
N ILE A 19 4.44 -2.14 -18.83
CA ILE A 19 4.49 -3.12 -19.92
C ILE A 19 4.67 -2.42 -21.27
N LYS A 20 4.20 -1.18 -21.41
CA LYS A 20 4.29 -0.44 -22.68
C LYS A 20 5.69 0.12 -22.91
N SER A 21 6.34 0.61 -21.85
CA SER A 21 7.66 1.23 -21.93
C SER A 21 8.82 0.29 -21.58
N ASP A 22 8.52 -0.93 -21.11
CA ASP A 22 9.46 -1.90 -20.53
C ASP A 22 10.30 -1.34 -19.36
N ARG A 23 9.82 -0.23 -18.75
CA ARG A 23 10.46 0.38 -17.59
C ARG A 23 10.10 -0.39 -16.33
N LYS A 24 11.10 -0.67 -15.48
CA LYS A 24 10.92 -1.30 -14.17
C LYS A 24 11.44 -0.39 -13.07
N ILE A 25 10.69 -0.30 -11.99
CA ILE A 25 11.04 0.48 -10.79
C ILE A 25 11.00 -0.47 -9.59
N SER A 26 12.01 -0.40 -8.74
CA SER A 26 12.01 -1.08 -7.44
C SER A 26 11.29 -0.19 -6.44
N LEU A 27 10.23 -0.70 -5.81
CA LEU A 27 9.42 0.07 -4.85
C LEU A 27 9.86 -0.17 -3.41
N LEU A 28 10.12 -1.43 -3.06
CA LEU A 28 10.34 -1.83 -1.67
C LEU A 28 11.16 -3.11 -1.58
N ASP A 29 12.07 -3.18 -0.61
CA ASP A 29 12.77 -4.43 -0.26
C ASP A 29 12.03 -5.17 0.87
N TYR A 30 12.30 -6.47 1.02
CA TYR A 30 11.72 -7.32 2.08
C TYR A 30 10.17 -7.36 2.10
N CYS A 31 9.54 -7.30 0.92
CA CYS A 31 8.10 -7.25 0.78
C CYS A 31 7.45 -8.63 1.05
N SER A 32 6.74 -8.76 2.18
CA SER A 32 6.05 -9.99 2.60
C SER A 32 4.64 -10.11 2.02
N TYR A 33 3.98 -8.99 1.75
CA TYR A 33 2.65 -8.93 1.15
C TYR A 33 2.56 -7.78 0.15
N VAL A 34 1.79 -7.95 -0.93
CA VAL A 34 1.43 -6.84 -1.83
C VAL A 34 0.14 -7.10 -2.59
N GLN A 35 -0.68 -6.06 -2.76
CA GLN A 35 -1.89 -6.09 -3.58
C GLN A 35 -2.20 -4.70 -4.14
N TRP A 36 -2.78 -4.66 -5.34
CA TRP A 36 -3.57 -3.51 -5.76
C TRP A 36 -4.85 -3.45 -4.94
N VAL A 37 -5.24 -2.26 -4.50
CA VAL A 37 -6.57 -2.05 -3.95
C VAL A 37 -7.58 -2.30 -5.08
N PRO A 38 -8.60 -3.16 -4.90
CA PRO A 38 -9.57 -3.45 -5.95
C PRO A 38 -10.20 -2.18 -6.52
N ASN A 39 -10.33 -2.08 -7.85
CA ASN A 39 -10.93 -0.91 -8.53
C ASN A 39 -10.22 0.43 -8.25
N SER A 40 -8.91 0.43 -8.00
CA SER A 40 -8.13 1.63 -7.69
C SER A 40 -6.68 1.50 -8.14
N ASP A 41 -6.00 2.64 -8.37
CA ASP A 41 -4.55 2.68 -8.65
C ASP A 41 -3.67 2.67 -7.39
N VAL A 42 -4.29 2.43 -6.23
CA VAL A 42 -3.60 2.40 -4.93
C VAL A 42 -2.94 1.04 -4.77
N ILE A 43 -1.69 1.04 -4.33
CA ILE A 43 -0.94 -0.17 -3.96
C ILE A 43 -0.83 -0.22 -2.44
N VAL A 44 -1.10 -1.39 -1.88
CA VAL A 44 -0.84 -1.71 -0.48
C VAL A 44 0.18 -2.84 -0.42
N ALA A 45 1.22 -2.66 0.38
CA ALA A 45 2.23 -3.67 0.63
C ALA A 45 2.59 -3.74 2.12
N GLN A 46 3.26 -4.82 2.47
CA GLN A 46 3.96 -4.94 3.74
C GLN A 46 5.45 -5.14 3.50
N SER A 47 6.28 -4.45 4.27
CA SER A 47 7.67 -4.80 4.48
C SER A 47 7.98 -4.78 5.96
N ILE A 48 8.47 -5.91 6.47
CA ILE A 48 8.77 -6.11 7.89
C ILE A 48 7.51 -5.75 8.74
N ASP A 49 7.57 -4.70 9.54
CA ASP A 49 6.52 -4.24 10.45
C ASP A 49 5.82 -2.97 9.94
N GLN A 50 5.94 -2.67 8.64
CA GLN A 50 5.37 -1.47 8.02
C GLN A 50 4.31 -1.83 6.99
N LEU A 51 3.13 -1.23 7.13
CA LEU A 51 2.14 -1.08 6.08
C LEU A 51 2.58 0.05 5.15
N CYS A 52 2.89 -0.28 3.90
CA CYS A 52 3.35 0.64 2.88
C CYS A 52 2.22 0.91 1.87
N ILE A 53 1.94 2.17 1.58
CA ILE A 53 0.85 2.59 0.71
C ILE A 53 1.36 3.57 -0.34
N TRP A 54 1.07 3.30 -1.61
CA TRP A 54 1.21 4.26 -2.69
C TRP A 54 -0.18 4.61 -3.19
N TYR A 55 -0.57 5.89 -3.09
CA TYR A 55 -1.86 6.33 -3.60
C TYR A 55 -1.92 6.38 -5.13
N GLN A 56 -0.75 6.58 -5.76
CA GLN A 56 -0.57 6.60 -7.20
C GLN A 56 0.66 5.77 -7.53
N ALA A 57 0.50 4.74 -8.37
CA ALA A 57 1.61 3.88 -8.77
C ALA A 57 2.67 4.61 -9.61
N GLU A 58 2.30 5.74 -10.20
CA GLU A 58 3.17 6.63 -10.97
C GLU A 58 4.14 7.44 -10.10
N ASN A 59 3.85 7.58 -8.80
CA ASN A 59 4.62 8.38 -7.86
C ASN A 59 5.29 7.46 -6.81
N PRO A 60 6.33 6.68 -7.18
CA PRO A 60 6.95 5.71 -6.27
C PRO A 60 7.58 6.35 -5.02
N ASP A 61 7.94 7.64 -5.11
CA ASP A 61 8.55 8.39 -4.02
C ASP A 61 7.53 8.87 -2.97
N GLU A 62 6.23 8.86 -3.29
CA GLU A 62 5.14 9.30 -2.40
C GLU A 62 4.56 8.14 -1.57
N MET A 63 5.44 7.28 -1.07
CA MET A 63 5.06 6.18 -0.20
C MET A 63 4.70 6.67 1.21
N VAL A 64 3.58 6.20 1.74
CA VAL A 64 3.23 6.32 3.16
C VAL A 64 3.56 5.00 3.88
N MET A 65 4.25 5.10 5.03
CA MET A 65 4.53 3.96 5.90
C MET A 65 3.83 4.11 7.25
N ILE A 66 3.17 3.05 7.68
CA ILE A 66 2.46 2.99 8.96
C ILE A 66 2.92 1.74 9.71
N PRO A 67 3.44 1.88 10.94
CA PRO A 67 3.79 0.71 11.74
C PRO A 67 2.56 -0.16 12.03
N ILE A 68 2.69 -1.45 11.79
CA ILE A 68 1.65 -2.45 12.10
C ILE A 68 2.25 -3.57 12.96
N LYS A 69 1.39 -4.25 13.71
CA LYS A 69 1.73 -5.52 14.36
C LYS A 69 1.05 -6.62 13.56
N GLY A 70 1.77 -7.68 13.24
CA GLY A 70 1.25 -8.83 12.48
C GLY A 70 1.58 -8.79 11.00
N GLU A 71 0.94 -9.69 10.25
CA GLU A 71 1.11 -9.85 8.80
C GLU A 71 -0.19 -9.50 8.07
N ILE A 72 -0.08 -8.80 6.95
CA ILE A 72 -1.24 -8.51 6.09
C ILE A 72 -1.69 -9.80 5.42
N GLU A 73 -2.97 -10.12 5.56
CA GLU A 73 -3.59 -11.27 4.89
C GLU A 73 -4.26 -10.87 3.57
N THR A 74 -5.02 -9.78 3.57
CA THR A 74 -5.79 -9.36 2.40
C THR A 74 -6.15 -7.88 2.43
N VAL A 75 -6.49 -7.33 1.25
CA VAL A 75 -7.01 -5.97 1.08
C VAL A 75 -8.35 -6.01 0.38
N LEU A 76 -9.37 -5.51 1.06
CA LEU A 76 -10.76 -5.47 0.59
C LEU A 76 -11.18 -4.04 0.30
N ARG A 77 -12.07 -3.88 -0.68
CA ARG A 77 -12.70 -2.58 -0.97
C ARG A 77 -14.16 -2.75 -1.34
N ASP A 78 -14.99 -1.93 -0.71
CA ASP A 78 -16.39 -1.70 -1.09
C ASP A 78 -16.58 -0.24 -1.58
N GLU A 79 -17.83 0.16 -1.82
CA GLU A 79 -18.17 1.50 -2.32
C GLU A 79 -17.77 2.64 -1.37
N SER A 80 -17.67 2.35 -0.07
CA SER A 80 -17.47 3.33 1.00
C SER A 80 -16.06 3.29 1.59
N ARG A 81 -15.39 2.14 1.55
CA ARG A 81 -14.12 1.97 2.25
C ARG A 81 -13.17 0.91 1.71
N THR A 82 -11.90 1.12 2.03
CA THR A 82 -10.81 0.15 1.86
C THR A 82 -10.38 -0.36 3.23
N GLU A 83 -10.28 -1.67 3.36
CA GLU A 83 -9.88 -2.37 4.57
C GLU A 83 -8.65 -3.23 4.29
N VAL A 84 -7.68 -3.15 5.20
CA VAL A 84 -6.49 -4.02 5.22
C VAL A 84 -6.67 -4.94 6.42
N ILE A 85 -6.71 -6.24 6.15
CA ILE A 85 -6.87 -7.26 7.18
C ILE A 85 -5.49 -7.75 7.59
N VAL A 86 -5.20 -7.66 8.89
CA VAL A 86 -3.90 -8.00 9.49
C VAL A 86 -4.09 -9.06 10.56
N GLU A 87 -3.31 -10.14 10.51
CA GLU A 87 -3.34 -11.20 11.51
C GLU A 87 -2.21 -11.03 12.53
N VAL A 88 -2.57 -11.07 13.83
CA VAL A 88 -1.65 -10.98 14.97
C VAL A 88 -1.86 -12.17 15.88
N ASN A 89 -0.96 -13.16 15.84
CA ASN A 89 -0.99 -14.32 16.75
C ASN A 89 -2.39 -14.96 16.85
N THR A 90 -3.03 -15.28 15.71
CA THR A 90 -4.42 -15.79 15.58
C THR A 90 -5.56 -14.78 15.79
N ILE A 91 -5.26 -13.52 16.10
CA ILE A 91 -6.24 -12.44 16.21
C ILE A 91 -6.26 -11.64 14.91
N ILE A 92 -7.41 -11.56 14.26
CA ILE A 92 -7.59 -10.74 13.06
C ILE A 92 -7.95 -9.30 13.45
N ILE A 93 -7.18 -8.35 12.94
CA ILE A 93 -7.38 -6.90 13.11
C ILE A 93 -7.71 -6.30 11.74
N ILE A 94 -8.78 -5.50 11.67
CA ILE A 94 -9.17 -4.78 10.46
C ILE A 94 -8.69 -3.33 10.55
N ILE A 95 -7.82 -2.91 9.63
CA ILE A 95 -7.34 -1.54 9.49
C ILE A 95 -8.09 -0.87 8.35
N VAL A 96 -8.90 0.16 8.64
CA VAL A 96 -9.61 0.93 7.61
C VAL A 96 -8.69 2.01 7.05
N VAL A 97 -8.32 1.90 5.77
CA VAL A 97 -7.39 2.82 5.08
C VAL A 97 -8.03 4.18 4.76
N VAL A 98 -9.36 4.29 4.81
CA VAL A 98 -10.13 5.52 4.48
C VAL A 98 -9.78 6.73 5.34
N VAL A 99 -9.15 6.52 6.50
CA VAL A 99 -8.91 7.61 7.46
C VAL A 99 -7.52 8.24 7.30
N ILE A 100 -6.64 7.77 6.41
CA ILE A 100 -5.25 8.28 6.39
C ILE A 100 -5.17 9.71 5.81
N VAL A 101 -6.07 10.13 4.92
CA VAL A 101 -6.14 11.55 4.51
C VAL A 101 -6.51 12.44 5.70
N LEU A 102 -7.45 12.02 6.56
CA LEU A 102 -7.85 12.81 7.72
C LEU A 102 -6.84 12.70 8.88
N PHE A 103 -6.28 11.52 9.14
CA PHE A 103 -5.35 11.29 10.25
C PHE A 103 -3.97 11.88 9.98
N ILE A 104 -3.49 11.90 8.73
CA ILE A 104 -2.30 12.67 8.35
C ILE A 104 -2.59 14.17 8.43
N LYS A 105 -3.76 14.64 7.99
CA LYS A 105 -4.14 16.06 8.12
C LYS A 105 -4.25 16.51 9.59
N ILE A 106 -4.72 15.63 10.49
CA ILE A 106 -4.88 15.90 11.93
C ILE A 106 -3.55 15.78 12.69
N ASN A 107 -2.73 14.76 12.40
CA ASN A 107 -1.48 14.52 13.13
C ASN A 107 -0.29 15.34 12.63
N ASN A 108 -0.32 15.87 11.40
CA ASN A 108 0.78 16.65 10.81
C ASN A 108 0.47 18.15 10.66
N ASN A 109 -0.45 18.71 11.44
CA ASN A 109 -0.76 20.15 11.58
C ASN A 109 0.05 21.10 10.65
N TRP A 110 -0.33 21.16 9.38
CA TRP A 110 0.07 22.22 8.46
C TRP A 110 -1.17 23.04 8.15
N ARG A 111 -1.14 24.28 8.65
CA ARG A 111 -1.93 25.38 8.09
C ARG A 111 -1.68 25.43 6.60
N GLU A 112 -2.74 25.46 5.83
CA GLU A 112 -2.91 26.49 4.82
C GLU A 112 -4.37 26.91 4.91
N GLU A 113 -4.56 28.10 5.48
CA GLU A 113 -5.66 28.99 5.12
C GLU A 113 -5.53 29.23 3.62
N GLU A 114 -6.52 28.80 2.83
CA GLU A 114 -7.47 29.62 2.06
C GLU A 114 -8.38 28.74 1.21
#